data_AF-A0A7J6PPP4-F1
#
_entry.id   AF-A0A7J6PPP4-F1
#
_cell.length_a   1.000
_cell.length_b   1.000
_cell.length_c   1.000
_cell.angle_alpha   90.00
_cell.angle_beta   90.00
_cell.angle_gamma   90.00
#
_symmetry.space_group_name_H-M   'P 1'
#
loop_
_entity.id
_entity.type
_entity.pdbx_description
1 polymer ?
#
loop_
_entity_poly.entity_id
_entity_poly.type
_entity_poly.pdbx_seq_one_letter_code
_entity_poly.pdbx_strand_id
1 'polypeptide(L)'
;MIKVISQERIPKAPLDQLYLCPQDVVSQALDGVDWPNQPVSINRSACMNHDDLLAYHLWGSPSEHRNRLMCIQRTTDAATRALGAVGVDAFLLAGSLLGWQRHDGGQIPWDTDGDTGFVQSQCEVVMKGHPEAANIASLIMPYVPDGFEVNHVSPDIYLVSDEDVSECECPEGSANDACIRAVPTVCPARSSLLPVMKSRLNGEVSVNVPHNWTDVLDAYYGAMPGGTDILNLRPVPKNLAFGDSHAVVVGELVDDDVTSSRSPSMRLSSLAIESFLVLSLVLICIVLFLRRRWRRRNTARVPRE
;
A
#
# COMPACT_ATOMS: atom_id res chain seq x y z
N MET A 1 -16.31 21.72 -8.03
CA MET A 1 -16.96 20.38 -8.15
C MET A 1 -15.96 19.30 -8.60
N ILE A 2 -16.25 17.99 -8.44
CA ILE A 2 -15.55 16.90 -9.15
C ILE A 2 -16.37 16.53 -10.38
N LYS A 3 -15.80 16.66 -11.57
CA LYS A 3 -16.39 16.15 -12.81
C LYS A 3 -15.90 14.73 -13.04
N VAL A 4 -16.79 13.77 -12.92
CA VAL A 4 -16.47 12.34 -12.97
C VAL A 4 -16.20 11.90 -14.41
N ILE A 5 -15.16 11.10 -14.59
CA ILE A 5 -14.88 10.44 -15.85
C ILE A 5 -15.95 9.36 -16.11
N SER A 6 -16.63 9.44 -17.25
CA SER A 6 -17.79 8.58 -17.58
C SER A 6 -17.43 7.13 -17.96
N GLN A 7 -16.18 6.71 -17.78
CA GLN A 7 -15.75 5.33 -18.01
C GLN A 7 -15.91 4.52 -16.72
N GLU A 8 -16.65 3.42 -16.79
CA GLU A 8 -16.88 2.54 -15.63
C GLU A 8 -15.59 1.88 -15.18
N ARG A 9 -14.81 1.43 -16.16
CA ARG A 9 -13.53 0.75 -15.97
C ARG A 9 -12.42 1.69 -16.39
N ILE A 10 -11.60 2.08 -15.43
CA ILE A 10 -10.48 3.01 -15.64
C ILE A 10 -9.17 2.24 -15.41
N PRO A 11 -8.36 2.00 -16.45
CA PRO A 11 -7.16 1.20 -16.31
C PRO A 11 -6.15 1.81 -15.34
N LYS A 12 -6.01 3.14 -15.35
CA LYS A 12 -5.10 3.91 -14.50
C LYS A 12 -5.67 5.27 -14.15
N ALA A 13 -5.38 5.75 -12.94
CA ALA A 13 -5.72 7.08 -12.49
C ALA A 13 -4.55 7.69 -11.69
N PRO A 14 -4.06 8.87 -12.08
CA PRO A 14 -3.14 9.67 -11.25
C PRO A 14 -3.73 9.93 -9.86
N LEU A 15 -2.87 10.03 -8.85
CA LEU A 15 -3.29 10.23 -7.45
C LEU A 15 -4.09 11.53 -7.22
N ASP A 16 -3.86 12.57 -8.02
CA ASP A 16 -4.56 13.86 -7.97
C ASP A 16 -5.93 13.84 -8.67
N GLN A 17 -6.21 12.80 -9.47
CA GLN A 17 -7.52 12.54 -10.07
C GLN A 17 -8.34 11.53 -9.28
N LEU A 18 -7.75 10.96 -8.22
CA LEU A 18 -8.39 9.95 -7.40
C LEU A 18 -8.99 10.56 -6.14
N TYR A 19 -10.26 10.28 -5.94
CA TYR A 19 -11.03 10.69 -4.78
C TYR A 19 -11.70 9.48 -4.15
N LEU A 20 -11.83 9.52 -2.83
CA LEU A 20 -12.63 8.57 -2.08
C LEU A 20 -13.84 9.30 -1.54
N CYS A 21 -15.03 8.94 -2.01
CA CYS A 21 -16.28 9.61 -1.65
C CYS A 21 -17.19 8.67 -0.86
N PRO A 22 -17.92 9.16 0.16
CA PRO A 22 -18.96 8.38 0.83
C PRO A 22 -19.98 7.81 -0.17
N GLN A 23 -20.41 6.58 0.06
CA GLN A 23 -21.28 5.85 -0.87
C GLN A 23 -22.65 6.54 -1.05
N ASP A 24 -23.16 7.21 -0.02
CA ASP A 24 -24.41 7.97 -0.08
C ASP A 24 -24.28 9.20 -0.99
N VAL A 25 -23.15 9.90 -0.95
CA VAL A 25 -22.84 11.02 -1.84
C VAL A 25 -22.77 10.56 -3.30
N VAL A 26 -22.10 9.43 -3.55
CA VAL A 26 -22.04 8.85 -4.90
C VAL A 26 -23.42 8.39 -5.36
N SER A 27 -24.19 7.72 -4.50
CA SER A 27 -25.53 7.22 -4.84
C SER A 27 -26.51 8.35 -5.16
N GLN A 28 -26.43 9.47 -4.43
CA GLN A 28 -27.22 10.67 -4.74
C GLN A 28 -26.86 11.27 -6.09
N ALA A 29 -25.58 11.31 -6.45
CA ALA A 29 -25.12 11.85 -7.73
C ALA A 29 -25.52 10.97 -8.92
N LEU A 30 -25.71 9.66 -8.69
CA LEU A 30 -26.12 8.69 -9.70
C LEU A 30 -27.64 8.68 -9.97
N ASP A 31 -28.46 9.28 -9.11
CA ASP A 31 -29.94 9.31 -9.23
C ASP A 31 -30.56 7.92 -9.50
N GLY A 32 -30.05 6.89 -8.81
CA GLY A 32 -30.53 5.51 -8.94
C GLY A 32 -30.09 4.76 -10.20
N VAL A 33 -29.16 5.32 -10.99
CA VAL A 33 -28.56 4.66 -12.15
C VAL A 33 -27.26 3.97 -11.76
N ASP A 34 -27.06 2.72 -12.18
CA ASP A 34 -25.84 1.96 -11.87
C ASP A 34 -24.57 2.53 -12.54
N TRP A 35 -24.69 3.04 -13.77
CA TRP A 35 -23.61 3.72 -14.50
C TRP A 35 -24.16 4.87 -15.36
N PRO A 36 -23.62 6.10 -15.25
CA PRO A 36 -24.19 7.24 -15.94
C PRO A 36 -23.72 7.31 -17.41
N ASN A 37 -24.66 7.59 -18.32
CA ASN A 37 -24.39 7.77 -19.75
C ASN A 37 -23.78 9.15 -20.09
N GLN A 38 -23.62 10.02 -19.10
CA GLN A 38 -23.05 11.37 -19.20
C GLN A 38 -22.17 11.64 -17.96
N PRO A 39 -21.20 12.56 -18.04
CA PRO A 39 -20.40 12.95 -16.88
C PRO A 39 -21.31 13.45 -15.74
N VAL A 40 -21.18 12.84 -14.56
CA VAL A 40 -21.83 13.31 -13.33
C VAL A 40 -20.89 14.24 -12.57
N SER A 41 -21.48 15.15 -11.80
CA SER A 41 -20.71 16.06 -10.94
C SER A 41 -20.95 15.71 -9.48
N ILE A 42 -19.88 15.46 -8.74
CA ILE A 42 -19.93 15.15 -7.32
C ILE A 42 -19.41 16.36 -6.54
N ASN A 43 -20.10 16.69 -5.44
CA ASN A 43 -19.62 17.75 -4.55
C ASN A 43 -18.32 17.29 -3.87
N ARG A 44 -17.23 18.00 -4.16
CA ARG A 44 -15.90 17.69 -3.64
C ARG A 44 -15.82 17.75 -2.11
N SER A 45 -16.64 18.57 -1.45
CA SER A 45 -16.50 18.82 0.00
C SER A 45 -16.74 17.58 0.86
N ALA A 46 -17.43 16.56 0.34
CA ALA A 46 -17.71 15.33 1.06
C ALA A 46 -16.72 14.20 0.75
N CYS A 47 -15.88 14.38 -0.26
CA CYS A 47 -14.89 13.39 -0.66
C CYS A 47 -13.53 13.65 0.01
N MET A 48 -12.61 12.71 -0.12
CA MET A 48 -11.20 12.86 0.23
C MET A 48 -10.36 12.76 -1.03
N ASN A 49 -9.48 13.71 -1.28
CA ASN A 49 -8.40 13.53 -2.28
C ASN A 49 -7.21 12.81 -1.63
N HIS A 50 -6.11 12.67 -2.37
CA HIS A 50 -4.88 12.10 -1.83
C HIS A 50 -4.39 12.78 -0.53
N ASP A 51 -4.35 14.11 -0.48
CA ASP A 51 -3.90 14.84 0.72
C ASP A 51 -4.86 14.66 1.92
N ASP A 52 -6.16 14.60 1.68
CA ASP A 52 -7.15 14.33 2.72
C ASP A 52 -7.06 12.88 3.23
N LEU A 53 -6.77 11.93 2.34
CA LEU A 53 -6.51 10.53 2.72
C LEU A 53 -5.26 10.43 3.60
N LEU A 54 -4.22 11.20 3.28
CA LEU A 54 -3.08 11.40 4.19
C LEU A 54 -3.58 11.92 5.55
N ALA A 55 -4.46 12.92 5.55
CA ALA A 55 -5.02 13.52 6.77
C ALA A 55 -6.00 12.67 7.59
N TYR A 56 -6.48 11.54 7.08
CA TYR A 56 -7.63 10.84 7.64
C TYR A 56 -7.38 10.28 9.06
N HIS A 57 -8.34 10.53 9.95
CA HIS A 57 -8.21 10.41 11.41
C HIS A 57 -7.92 9.01 11.98
N LEU A 58 -8.10 7.95 11.20
CA LEU A 58 -7.70 6.60 11.63
C LEU A 58 -6.22 6.53 12.01
N TRP A 59 -5.42 7.45 11.51
CA TRP A 59 -3.97 7.42 11.62
C TRP A 59 -3.40 8.48 12.57
N GLY A 60 -4.24 9.20 13.32
CA GLY A 60 -3.80 10.21 14.30
C GLY A 60 -3.45 11.59 13.71
N SER A 61 -2.86 11.65 12.51
CA SER A 61 -2.51 12.90 11.81
C SER A 61 -2.13 12.68 10.32
N PRO A 62 -2.18 13.75 9.48
CA PRO A 62 -1.65 13.72 8.10
C PRO A 62 -0.23 13.21 7.96
N SER A 63 0.62 13.59 8.91
CA SER A 63 2.00 13.14 8.96
C SER A 63 2.11 11.64 9.23
N GLU A 64 1.24 11.07 10.05
CA GLU A 64 1.31 9.65 10.42
C GLU A 64 0.89 8.73 9.27
N HIS A 65 -0.17 9.02 8.52
CA HIS A 65 -0.51 8.21 7.32
C HIS A 65 0.56 8.33 6.24
N ARG A 66 1.08 9.54 5.99
CA ARG A 66 2.21 9.74 5.08
C ARG A 66 3.42 8.93 5.52
N ASN A 67 3.78 9.01 6.80
CA ASN A 67 4.87 8.23 7.36
C ASN A 67 4.62 6.72 7.24
N ARG A 68 3.37 6.28 7.31
CA ARG A 68 2.98 4.87 7.15
C ARG A 68 3.12 4.39 5.70
N LEU A 69 2.56 5.09 4.72
CA LEU A 69 2.73 4.73 3.29
C LEU A 69 4.23 4.76 2.91
N MET A 70 4.97 5.74 3.44
CA MET A 70 6.43 5.79 3.32
C MET A 70 7.13 4.62 4.03
N CYS A 71 6.62 4.18 5.18
CA CYS A 71 7.14 3.03 5.91
C CYS A 71 6.93 1.74 5.09
N ILE A 72 5.72 1.53 4.56
CA ILE A 72 5.40 0.41 3.66
C ILE A 72 6.36 0.42 2.47
N GLN A 73 6.47 1.56 1.80
CA GLN A 73 7.35 1.75 0.65
C GLN A 73 8.81 1.38 0.94
N ARG A 74 9.34 1.88 2.05
CA ARG A 74 10.72 1.61 2.46
C ARG A 74 10.92 0.18 2.92
N THR A 75 9.90 -0.44 3.53
CA THR A 75 9.93 -1.86 3.92
C THR A 75 9.96 -2.76 2.69
N THR A 76 9.14 -2.48 1.68
CA THR A 76 9.15 -3.18 0.40
C THR A 76 10.50 -3.06 -0.31
N ASP A 77 11.09 -1.86 -0.34
CA ASP A 77 12.43 -1.63 -0.88
C ASP A 77 13.51 -2.39 -0.09
N ALA A 78 13.48 -2.32 1.25
CA ALA A 78 14.43 -3.01 2.12
C ALA A 78 14.36 -4.54 1.92
N ALA A 79 13.16 -5.11 1.87
CA ALA A 79 12.95 -6.54 1.61
C ALA A 79 13.47 -6.94 0.22
N THR A 80 13.11 -6.15 -0.81
CA THR A 80 13.55 -6.41 -2.20
C THR A 80 15.06 -6.36 -2.33
N ARG A 81 15.72 -5.38 -1.69
CA ARG A 81 17.18 -5.24 -1.72
C ARG A 81 17.89 -6.34 -0.94
N ALA A 82 17.38 -6.71 0.24
CA ALA A 82 17.99 -7.75 1.06
C ALA A 82 17.93 -9.14 0.39
N LEU A 83 16.81 -9.47 -0.25
CA LEU A 83 16.67 -10.70 -1.06
C LEU A 83 17.57 -10.65 -2.31
N GLY A 84 17.60 -9.51 -3.01
CA GLY A 84 18.47 -9.33 -4.17
C GLY A 84 19.95 -9.49 -3.84
N ALA A 85 20.38 -9.08 -2.65
CA ALA A 85 21.77 -9.19 -2.20
C ALA A 85 22.24 -10.64 -2.00
N VAL A 86 21.32 -11.59 -1.77
CA VAL A 86 21.62 -13.02 -1.67
C VAL A 86 21.30 -13.79 -2.95
N GLY A 87 20.96 -13.09 -4.04
CA GLY A 87 20.68 -13.70 -5.35
C GLY A 87 19.23 -14.21 -5.53
N VAL A 88 18.29 -13.70 -4.73
CA VAL A 88 16.85 -13.97 -4.89
C VAL A 88 16.16 -12.76 -5.51
N ASP A 89 15.51 -12.93 -6.65
CA ASP A 89 14.79 -11.84 -7.32
C ASP A 89 13.40 -11.66 -6.71
N ALA A 90 13.32 -10.80 -5.71
CA ALA A 90 12.07 -10.34 -5.13
C ALA A 90 11.36 -9.34 -6.07
N PHE A 91 10.02 -9.28 -6.07
CA PHE A 91 9.21 -8.39 -6.91
C PHE A 91 7.90 -7.99 -6.24
N LEU A 92 7.28 -6.88 -6.67
CA LEU A 92 5.93 -6.48 -6.23
C LEU A 92 4.91 -7.54 -6.61
N LEU A 93 4.00 -7.85 -5.69
CA LEU A 93 2.91 -8.80 -5.89
C LEU A 93 1.58 -8.22 -5.39
N ALA A 94 0.45 -8.87 -5.67
CA ALA A 94 -0.87 -8.58 -5.11
C ALA A 94 -1.23 -7.07 -5.09
N GLY A 95 -1.59 -6.52 -3.92
CA GLY A 95 -2.07 -5.14 -3.78
C GLY A 95 -1.00 -4.11 -4.13
N SER A 96 0.26 -4.42 -3.82
CA SER A 96 1.39 -3.57 -4.20
C SER A 96 1.64 -3.51 -5.71
N LEU A 97 1.53 -4.64 -6.42
CA LEU A 97 1.64 -4.67 -7.89
C LEU A 97 0.43 -3.97 -8.54
N LEU A 98 -0.77 -4.18 -7.98
CA LEU A 98 -1.99 -3.56 -8.46
C LEU A 98 -1.96 -2.04 -8.29
N GLY A 99 -1.53 -1.56 -7.12
CA GLY A 99 -1.33 -0.14 -6.86
C GLY A 99 -0.34 0.47 -7.84
N TRP A 100 0.81 -0.19 -8.03
CA TRP A 100 1.84 0.26 -8.96
C TRP A 100 1.29 0.38 -10.39
N GLN A 101 0.47 -0.57 -10.81
CA GLN A 101 -0.17 -0.54 -12.12
C GLN A 101 -1.22 0.57 -12.24
N ARG A 102 -2.13 0.72 -11.26
CA ARG A 102 -3.29 1.62 -11.29
C ARG A 102 -2.96 3.09 -11.02
N HIS A 103 -1.92 3.37 -10.23
CA HIS A 103 -1.67 4.70 -9.66
C HIS A 103 -0.34 5.31 -10.13
N ASP A 104 -0.02 5.14 -11.41
CA ASP A 104 1.20 5.68 -12.04
C ASP A 104 2.49 5.33 -11.28
N GLY A 105 2.62 4.05 -10.92
CA GLY A 105 3.73 3.55 -10.13
C GLY A 105 3.59 3.79 -8.63
N GLY A 106 2.42 4.21 -8.14
CA GLY A 106 2.17 4.47 -6.73
C GLY A 106 1.65 3.30 -5.91
N GLN A 107 1.43 3.50 -4.61
CA GLN A 107 0.68 2.54 -3.78
C GLN A 107 -0.83 2.83 -3.81
N ILE A 108 -1.64 1.84 -3.43
CA ILE A 108 -3.06 2.06 -3.15
C ILE A 108 -3.14 3.01 -1.93
N PRO A 109 -3.77 4.20 -2.03
CA PRO A 109 -3.69 5.21 -0.96
C PRO A 109 -4.31 4.80 0.38
N TRP A 110 -5.19 3.79 0.34
CA TRP A 110 -5.85 3.21 1.50
C TRP A 110 -5.27 1.85 1.92
N ASP A 111 -4.12 1.45 1.38
CA ASP A 111 -3.58 0.13 1.65
C ASP A 111 -3.06 -0.05 3.07
N THR A 112 -3.06 -1.32 3.49
CA THR A 112 -2.59 -1.96 4.74
C THR A 112 -1.09 -2.04 4.99
N ASP A 113 -0.40 -2.40 3.93
CA ASP A 113 0.77 -3.24 3.95
C ASP A 113 1.43 -3.18 2.57
N GLY A 114 2.54 -3.92 2.42
CA GLY A 114 3.26 -4.04 1.17
C GLY A 114 3.53 -5.51 0.88
N ASP A 115 3.16 -5.93 -0.33
CA ASP A 115 3.25 -7.31 -0.79
C ASP A 115 4.49 -7.49 -1.67
N THR A 116 5.37 -8.42 -1.29
CA THR A 116 6.54 -8.79 -2.10
C THR A 116 6.55 -10.29 -2.34
N GLY A 117 6.72 -10.72 -3.59
CA GLY A 117 6.88 -12.11 -3.98
C GLY A 117 8.33 -12.47 -4.30
N PHE A 118 8.68 -13.75 -4.20
CA PHE A 118 9.90 -14.33 -4.76
C PHE A 118 9.69 -15.81 -5.10
N VAL A 119 10.51 -16.37 -6.00
CA VAL A 119 10.36 -17.75 -6.47
C VAL A 119 11.11 -18.75 -5.58
N GLN A 120 10.45 -19.82 -5.15
CA GLN A 120 10.99 -20.84 -4.24
C GLN A 120 12.31 -21.47 -4.74
N SER A 121 12.39 -21.93 -5.99
CA SER A 121 13.65 -22.49 -6.50
C SER A 121 14.85 -21.54 -6.47
N GLN A 122 14.66 -20.22 -6.53
CA GLN A 122 15.77 -19.29 -6.33
C GLN A 122 16.31 -19.39 -4.90
N CYS A 123 15.42 -19.47 -3.91
CA CYS A 123 15.81 -19.71 -2.52
C CYS A 123 16.49 -21.06 -2.35
N GLU A 124 16.01 -22.13 -2.98
CA GLU A 124 16.66 -23.44 -2.89
C GLU A 124 18.08 -23.46 -3.46
N VAL A 125 18.29 -22.78 -4.60
CA VAL A 125 19.63 -22.65 -5.20
C VAL A 125 20.56 -21.90 -4.24
N VAL A 126 20.09 -20.79 -3.66
CA VAL A 126 20.86 -20.02 -2.68
C VAL A 126 21.16 -20.86 -1.43
N MET A 127 20.16 -21.53 -0.86
CA MET A 127 20.34 -22.36 0.34
C MET A 127 21.27 -23.56 0.11
N LYS A 128 21.29 -24.16 -1.07
CA LYS A 128 22.26 -25.22 -1.43
C LYS A 128 23.70 -24.74 -1.38
N GLY A 129 23.94 -23.45 -1.67
CA GLY A 129 25.25 -22.82 -1.54
C GLY A 129 25.65 -22.46 -0.11
N HIS A 130 24.69 -22.50 0.82
CA HIS A 130 24.83 -22.07 2.21
C HIS A 130 24.29 -23.13 3.20
N PRO A 131 24.87 -24.34 3.24
CA PRO A 131 24.40 -25.43 4.10
C PRO A 131 24.48 -25.10 5.61
N GLU A 132 25.27 -24.10 5.99
CA GLU A 132 25.37 -23.58 7.36
C GLU A 132 24.18 -22.70 7.78
N ALA A 133 23.43 -22.15 6.82
CA ALA A 133 22.32 -21.26 7.11
C ALA A 133 21.06 -22.06 7.49
N ALA A 134 20.41 -21.65 8.58
CA ALA A 134 19.17 -22.28 9.02
C ALA A 134 17.99 -22.04 8.05
N ASN A 135 17.96 -20.86 7.43
CA ASN A 135 16.92 -20.43 6.49
C ASN A 135 17.38 -19.17 5.72
N ILE A 136 16.59 -18.77 4.71
CA ILE A 136 16.88 -17.57 3.91
C ILE A 136 16.90 -16.29 4.76
N ALA A 137 16.08 -16.20 5.83
CA ALA A 137 16.07 -15.07 6.75
C ALA A 137 17.46 -14.83 7.40
N SER A 138 18.16 -15.91 7.73
CA SER A 138 19.53 -15.87 8.29
C SER A 138 20.54 -15.32 7.28
N LEU A 139 20.31 -15.56 5.98
CA LEU A 139 21.18 -15.07 4.91
C LEU A 139 20.94 -13.60 4.55
N ILE A 140 19.69 -13.14 4.61
CA ILE A 140 19.37 -11.75 4.26
C ILE A 140 19.65 -10.76 5.39
N MET A 141 19.69 -11.24 6.65
CA MET A 141 19.84 -10.39 7.85
C MET A 141 21.02 -9.40 7.78
N PRO A 142 22.22 -9.75 7.26
CA PRO A 142 23.32 -8.80 7.10
C PRO A 142 23.06 -7.66 6.10
N TYR A 143 22.05 -7.83 5.23
CA TYR A 143 21.68 -6.86 4.19
C TYR A 143 20.42 -6.05 4.56
N VAL A 144 19.79 -6.36 5.69
CA VAL A 144 18.65 -5.62 6.22
C VAL A 144 19.18 -4.29 6.79
N PRO A 145 18.70 -3.14 6.29
CA PRO A 145 19.18 -1.84 6.76
C PRO A 145 18.78 -1.56 8.21
N ASP A 146 19.57 -0.72 8.88
CA ASP A 146 19.27 -0.26 10.24
C ASP A 146 17.84 0.31 10.36
N GLY A 147 17.15 -0.05 11.44
CA GLY A 147 15.76 0.34 11.70
C GLY A 147 14.70 -0.60 11.11
N PHE A 148 15.12 -1.66 10.40
CA PHE A 148 14.26 -2.73 9.95
C PHE A 148 14.59 -4.03 10.69
N GLU A 149 13.59 -4.88 10.87
CA GLU A 149 13.74 -6.18 11.51
C GLU A 149 13.08 -7.25 10.63
N VAL A 150 13.72 -8.40 10.50
CA VAL A 150 13.10 -9.58 9.90
C VAL A 150 12.35 -10.30 11.01
N ASN A 151 11.07 -10.01 11.12
CA ASN A 151 10.18 -10.64 12.08
C ASN A 151 9.36 -11.74 11.39
N HIS A 152 9.15 -12.86 12.10
CA HIS A 152 8.29 -13.96 11.63
C HIS A 152 6.78 -13.63 11.76
N VAL A 153 6.47 -12.37 12.06
CA VAL A 153 5.12 -11.82 12.27
C VAL A 153 4.92 -10.76 11.17
N SER A 154 4.39 -11.22 10.03
CA SER A 154 3.96 -10.52 8.80
C SER A 154 4.48 -9.08 8.61
N PRO A 155 5.46 -8.92 7.72
CA PRO A 155 5.18 -8.35 6.41
C PRO A 155 4.80 -9.48 5.45
N ASP A 156 3.79 -9.26 4.62
CA ASP A 156 3.30 -10.25 3.67
C ASP A 156 4.32 -10.43 2.52
N ILE A 157 5.34 -11.22 2.82
CA ILE A 157 6.28 -11.72 1.85
C ILE A 157 5.78 -13.09 1.39
N TYR A 158 5.39 -13.18 0.12
CA TYR A 158 4.81 -14.38 -0.46
C TYR A 158 5.90 -15.26 -1.08
N LEU A 159 5.96 -16.51 -0.61
CA LEU A 159 6.70 -17.55 -1.28
C LEU A 159 5.90 -18.03 -2.50
N VAL A 160 6.44 -17.84 -3.70
CA VAL A 160 5.84 -18.32 -4.94
C VAL A 160 6.44 -19.70 -5.25
N SER A 161 5.67 -20.75 -4.96
CA SER A 161 6.10 -22.16 -4.94
C SER A 161 5.99 -22.82 -6.31
N ASP A 162 7.11 -23.31 -6.82
CA ASP A 162 7.24 -24.01 -8.11
C ASP A 162 7.32 -25.54 -8.00
N GLU A 163 7.10 -26.08 -6.80
CA GLU A 163 7.02 -27.53 -6.55
C GLU A 163 5.56 -28.03 -6.57
N ASP A 164 5.34 -29.17 -7.23
CA ASP A 164 4.09 -29.97 -7.25
C ASP A 164 2.77 -29.18 -7.32
N VAL A 165 2.68 -28.35 -8.35
CA VAL A 165 1.52 -27.55 -8.77
C VAL A 165 0.39 -28.38 -9.41
N SER A 166 0.17 -29.62 -8.97
CA SER A 166 -0.84 -30.52 -9.56
C SER A 166 -2.28 -29.97 -9.56
N GLU A 167 -2.56 -28.96 -8.73
CA GLU A 167 -3.84 -28.25 -8.67
C GLU A 167 -3.81 -26.83 -9.29
N CYS A 168 -2.66 -26.38 -9.82
CA CYS A 168 -2.56 -25.10 -10.51
C CYS A 168 -2.82 -25.28 -12.01
N GLU A 169 -3.95 -24.76 -12.48
CA GLU A 169 -4.26 -24.68 -13.91
C GLU A 169 -3.71 -23.37 -14.47
N CYS A 170 -2.90 -23.47 -15.53
CA CYS A 170 -2.43 -22.29 -16.25
C CYS A 170 -3.57 -21.63 -17.04
N PRO A 171 -3.52 -20.29 -17.21
CA PRO A 171 -4.33 -19.63 -18.22
C PRO A 171 -4.13 -20.26 -19.61
N GLU A 172 -5.19 -20.30 -20.43
CA GLU A 172 -5.11 -20.82 -21.81
C GLU A 172 -4.05 -20.05 -22.62
N GLY A 173 -3.07 -20.77 -23.18
CA GLY A 173 -1.97 -20.17 -23.98
C GLY A 173 -0.57 -20.41 -23.41
N SER A 174 -0.45 -20.82 -22.14
CA SER A 174 0.83 -21.06 -21.45
C SER A 174 1.43 -22.45 -21.73
N ALA A 175 1.19 -23.04 -22.91
CA ALA A 175 1.34 -24.48 -23.18
C ALA A 175 2.75 -25.08 -22.97
N ASN A 176 3.77 -24.26 -22.72
CA ASN A 176 5.14 -24.69 -22.47
C ASN A 176 5.76 -24.11 -21.18
N ASP A 177 5.00 -23.38 -20.35
CA ASP A 177 5.51 -22.77 -19.14
C ASP A 177 4.95 -23.43 -17.88
N ALA A 178 5.81 -23.63 -16.87
CA ALA A 178 5.37 -24.16 -15.59
C ALA A 178 4.64 -23.05 -14.83
N CYS A 179 3.35 -23.24 -14.54
CA CYS A 179 2.65 -22.35 -13.62
C CYS A 179 3.14 -22.56 -12.19
N ILE A 180 3.18 -21.48 -11.42
CA ILE A 180 3.73 -21.47 -10.07
C ILE A 180 2.64 -21.00 -9.12
N ARG A 181 2.51 -21.65 -7.96
CA ARG A 181 1.52 -21.27 -6.94
C ARG A 181 2.04 -20.07 -6.16
N ALA A 182 1.45 -18.90 -6.38
CA ALA A 182 1.82 -17.67 -5.66
C ALA A 182 1.06 -17.53 -4.31
N VAL A 183 -0.22 -17.92 -4.31
CA VAL A 183 -1.08 -18.15 -3.13
C VAL A 183 -2.02 -19.33 -3.47
N PRO A 184 -2.75 -19.95 -2.51
CA PRO A 184 -3.46 -21.22 -2.74
C PRO A 184 -4.36 -21.29 -3.99
N THR A 185 -4.83 -20.16 -4.52
CA THR A 185 -5.72 -20.08 -5.68
C THR A 185 -5.16 -19.29 -6.86
N VAL A 186 -3.91 -18.82 -6.82
CA VAL A 186 -3.35 -17.94 -7.85
C VAL A 186 -2.10 -18.57 -8.46
N CYS A 187 -2.17 -18.82 -9.77
CA CYS A 187 -1.21 -19.63 -10.51
C CYS A 187 -0.66 -18.90 -11.76
N PRO A 188 0.13 -17.83 -11.60
CA PRO A 188 0.78 -17.18 -12.74
C PRO A 188 1.82 -18.10 -13.39
N ALA A 189 2.09 -17.86 -14.67
CA ALA A 189 3.16 -18.55 -15.39
C ALA A 189 4.53 -18.07 -14.89
N ARG A 190 5.51 -18.97 -14.77
CA ARG A 190 6.87 -18.62 -14.30
C ARG A 190 7.52 -17.52 -15.14
N SER A 191 7.38 -17.62 -16.47
CA SER A 191 7.91 -16.64 -17.43
C SER A 191 7.25 -15.27 -17.30
N SER A 192 6.05 -15.18 -16.71
CA SER A 192 5.41 -13.91 -16.37
C SER A 192 6.06 -13.27 -15.14
N LEU A 193 6.66 -14.05 -14.25
CA LEU A 193 7.36 -13.57 -13.05
C LEU A 193 8.80 -13.14 -13.35
N LEU A 194 9.54 -13.97 -14.09
CA LEU A 194 10.99 -13.82 -14.30
C LEU A 194 11.36 -13.69 -15.79
N PRO A 195 12.44 -12.94 -16.14
CA PRO A 195 13.27 -12.12 -15.24
C PRO A 195 12.53 -10.86 -14.78
N VAL A 196 12.74 -10.47 -13.52
CA VAL A 196 12.09 -9.25 -12.99
C VAL A 196 12.57 -7.99 -13.70
N MET A 197 11.70 -6.98 -13.79
CA MET A 197 12.02 -5.66 -14.34
C MET A 197 12.27 -4.64 -13.23
N LYS A 198 13.30 -3.80 -13.40
CA LYS A 198 13.56 -2.68 -12.49
C LYS A 198 12.53 -1.58 -12.68
N SER A 199 12.00 -1.08 -11.56
CA SER A 199 11.00 0.00 -11.55
C SER A 199 11.15 0.87 -10.30
N ARG A 200 10.23 1.81 -10.13
CA ARG A 200 10.12 2.66 -8.94
C ARG A 200 8.71 2.62 -8.37
N LEU A 201 8.62 2.66 -7.04
CA LEU A 201 7.38 2.82 -6.29
C LEU A 201 7.29 4.26 -5.78
N ASN A 202 6.17 4.95 -6.07
CA ASN A 202 5.95 6.38 -5.85
C ASN A 202 7.06 7.28 -6.44
N GLY A 203 7.81 6.82 -7.46
CA GLY A 203 8.95 7.53 -8.04
C GLY A 203 10.22 7.63 -7.16
N GLU A 204 10.16 7.17 -5.91
CA GLU A 204 11.21 7.44 -4.92
C GLU A 204 12.10 6.22 -4.63
N VAL A 205 11.53 5.03 -4.39
CA VAL A 205 12.32 3.83 -4.04
C VAL A 205 12.43 2.86 -5.20
N SER A 206 13.51 2.09 -5.22
CA SER A 206 13.73 1.07 -6.25
C SER A 206 12.98 -0.21 -5.89
N VAL A 207 12.21 -0.72 -6.84
CA VAL A 207 11.50 -2.00 -6.71
C VAL A 207 11.70 -2.81 -7.97
N ASN A 208 11.34 -4.08 -7.88
CA ASN A 208 11.26 -4.96 -9.04
C ASN A 208 9.78 -5.27 -9.31
N VAL A 209 9.40 -5.41 -10.56
CA VAL A 209 8.06 -5.88 -10.98
C VAL A 209 8.21 -7.14 -11.83
N PRO A 210 7.20 -8.03 -11.86
CA PRO A 210 7.19 -9.18 -12.76
C PRO A 210 7.38 -8.80 -14.23
N HIS A 211 8.00 -9.69 -15.03
CA HIS A 211 8.23 -9.48 -16.46
C HIS A 211 6.94 -9.18 -17.24
N ASN A 212 5.94 -10.04 -17.06
CA ASN A 212 4.59 -9.84 -17.57
C ASN A 212 3.63 -9.64 -16.39
N TRP A 213 3.71 -8.44 -15.81
CA TRP A 213 2.85 -8.04 -14.69
C TRP A 213 1.36 -8.12 -15.03
N THR A 214 0.96 -8.04 -16.30
CA THR A 214 -0.45 -8.14 -16.70
C THR A 214 -0.98 -9.55 -16.44
N ASP A 215 -0.29 -10.59 -16.91
CA ASP A 215 -0.68 -11.99 -16.63
C ASP A 215 -0.72 -12.27 -15.13
N VAL A 216 0.24 -11.71 -14.38
CA VAL A 216 0.29 -11.88 -12.92
C VAL A 216 -0.94 -11.25 -12.28
N LEU A 217 -1.27 -10.00 -12.62
CA LEU A 217 -2.46 -9.35 -12.08
C LEU A 217 -3.76 -10.02 -12.55
N ASP A 218 -3.82 -10.54 -13.77
CA ASP A 218 -4.97 -11.30 -14.27
C ASP A 218 -5.16 -12.61 -13.50
N ALA A 219 -4.07 -13.29 -13.11
CA ALA A 219 -4.15 -14.45 -12.25
C ALA A 219 -4.68 -14.12 -10.84
N TYR A 220 -4.35 -12.94 -10.30
CA TYR A 220 -4.83 -12.48 -8.98
C TYR A 220 -6.27 -11.94 -9.02
N TYR A 221 -6.59 -11.17 -10.06
CA TYR A 221 -7.72 -10.26 -10.07
C TYR A 221 -8.62 -10.40 -11.30
N GLY A 222 -8.23 -11.16 -12.33
CA GLY A 222 -8.96 -11.27 -13.59
C GLY A 222 -10.38 -11.83 -13.46
N ALA A 223 -10.63 -12.67 -12.44
CA ALA A 223 -11.96 -13.17 -12.12
C ALA A 223 -12.84 -12.18 -11.34
N MET A 224 -12.28 -11.09 -10.81
CA MET A 224 -13.04 -10.08 -10.07
C MET A 224 -13.86 -9.20 -11.03
N PRO A 225 -15.03 -8.71 -10.61
CA PRO A 225 -15.71 -7.62 -11.30
C PRO A 225 -14.73 -6.45 -11.49
N GLY A 226 -14.51 -6.03 -12.74
CA GLY A 226 -13.57 -4.96 -13.09
C GLY A 226 -12.12 -5.41 -13.34
N GLY A 227 -11.76 -6.65 -13.00
CA GLY A 227 -10.41 -7.19 -13.23
C GLY A 227 -9.33 -6.32 -12.59
N THR A 228 -8.36 -5.93 -13.42
CA THR A 228 -7.25 -5.05 -13.05
C THR A 228 -7.58 -3.56 -13.19
N ASP A 229 -8.78 -3.19 -13.65
CA ASP A 229 -9.20 -1.79 -13.76
C ASP A 229 -9.80 -1.25 -12.45
N ILE A 230 -9.71 0.07 -12.27
CA ILE A 230 -10.48 0.77 -11.25
C ILE A 230 -11.94 0.77 -11.68
N LEU A 231 -12.82 0.22 -10.82
CA LEU A 231 -14.25 0.39 -10.95
C LEU A 231 -14.64 1.76 -10.37
N ASN A 232 -14.78 2.74 -11.25
CA ASN A 232 -15.17 4.09 -10.86
C ASN A 232 -16.61 4.09 -10.32
N LEU A 233 -16.94 4.99 -9.39
CA LEU A 233 -18.23 5.11 -8.68
C LEU A 233 -18.74 3.83 -7.99
N ARG A 234 -17.94 2.78 -7.90
CA ARG A 234 -18.27 1.56 -7.17
C ARG A 234 -17.61 1.56 -5.79
N PRO A 235 -18.20 0.85 -4.81
CA PRO A 235 -17.59 0.69 -3.51
C PRO A 235 -16.15 0.20 -3.64
N VAL A 236 -15.25 0.74 -2.81
CA VAL A 236 -13.91 0.15 -2.68
C VAL A 236 -14.02 -1.26 -2.14
N PRO A 237 -13.12 -2.18 -2.53
CA PRO A 237 -13.00 -3.46 -1.85
C PRO A 237 -12.84 -3.24 -0.35
N LYS A 238 -13.62 -4.00 0.44
CA LYS A 238 -13.66 -3.89 1.89
C LYS A 238 -12.27 -3.96 2.49
N ASN A 239 -11.85 -2.88 3.15
CA ASN A 239 -10.66 -2.83 3.98
C ASN A 239 -10.98 -2.28 5.38
N LEU A 240 -10.02 -2.37 6.31
CA LEU A 240 -10.19 -1.94 7.69
C LEU A 240 -10.56 -0.47 7.85
N ALA A 241 -10.15 0.39 6.91
CA ALA A 241 -10.33 1.83 7.01
C ALA A 241 -11.71 2.31 6.56
N PHE A 242 -12.21 1.77 5.45
CA PHE A 242 -13.39 2.33 4.78
C PHE A 242 -14.56 1.35 4.66
N GLY A 243 -14.32 0.04 4.85
CA GLY A 243 -15.34 -0.97 4.59
C GLY A 243 -15.96 -0.80 3.19
N ASP A 244 -17.27 -1.00 3.09
CA ASP A 244 -18.05 -0.78 1.85
C ASP A 244 -18.72 0.62 1.82
N SER A 245 -18.29 1.53 2.69
CA SER A 245 -18.95 2.83 2.92
C SER A 245 -18.47 3.95 2.00
N HIS A 246 -17.46 3.68 1.18
CA HIS A 246 -16.86 4.64 0.26
C HIS A 246 -16.72 4.03 -1.14
N ALA A 247 -16.75 4.89 -2.15
CA ALA A 247 -16.47 4.56 -3.54
C ALA A 247 -15.27 5.34 -4.07
N VAL A 248 -14.54 4.70 -4.99
CA VAL A 248 -13.51 5.40 -5.77
C VAL A 248 -14.22 6.28 -6.77
N VAL A 249 -13.82 7.55 -6.82
CA VAL A 249 -14.25 8.50 -7.83
C VAL A 249 -13.01 8.98 -8.57
N VAL A 250 -12.95 8.70 -9.86
CA VAL A 250 -11.93 9.24 -10.75
C VAL A 250 -12.53 10.39 -11.54
N GLY A 251 -11.93 11.57 -11.42
CA GLY A 251 -12.47 12.80 -11.97
C GLY A 251 -11.49 13.97 -11.91
N GLU A 252 -11.91 15.08 -12.50
CA GLU A 252 -11.16 16.33 -12.48
C GLU A 252 -11.86 17.35 -11.59
N LEU A 253 -11.10 18.17 -10.87
CA LEU A 253 -11.66 19.35 -10.23
C LEU A 253 -12.04 20.36 -11.30
N VAL A 254 -13.29 20.81 -11.24
CA VAL A 254 -13.76 21.95 -12.00
C VAL A 254 -13.88 23.10 -11.01
N ASP A 255 -13.07 24.14 -11.23
CA ASP A 255 -13.26 25.41 -10.55
C ASP A 255 -14.64 25.93 -10.93
N ASP A 256 -15.47 26.19 -9.92
CA ASP A 256 -16.75 26.85 -10.11
C ASP A 256 -16.45 28.33 -10.44
N ASP A 257 -15.96 28.60 -11.64
CA ASP A 257 -15.68 29.94 -12.12
C ASP A 257 -17.00 30.63 -12.54
N VAL A 258 -17.89 30.82 -11.58
CA VAL A 258 -19.10 31.63 -11.71
C VAL A 258 -19.34 32.42 -10.43
N THR A 259 -19.04 33.72 -10.54
CA THR A 259 -19.33 34.86 -9.64
C THR A 259 -18.26 35.25 -8.61
N SER A 260 -17.35 36.09 -9.11
CA SER A 260 -16.85 37.27 -8.41
C SER A 260 -18.00 38.05 -7.73
N SER A 261 -18.32 37.66 -6.50
CA SER A 261 -18.83 38.59 -5.50
C SER A 261 -17.79 38.66 -4.39
N ARG A 262 -16.96 39.70 -4.47
CA ARG A 262 -16.09 40.10 -3.37
C ARG A 262 -16.95 40.27 -2.12
N SER A 263 -16.82 39.35 -1.18
CA SER A 263 -17.13 39.60 0.22
C SER A 263 -15.82 39.87 0.98
N PRO A 264 -15.87 40.75 2.00
CA PRO A 264 -14.75 41.62 2.35
C PRO A 264 -13.63 40.88 3.07
N SER A 265 -12.40 41.34 2.84
CA SER A 265 -11.20 40.92 3.53
C SER A 265 -11.36 41.04 5.06
N MET A 266 -11.43 39.91 5.75
CA MET A 266 -11.11 39.89 7.18
C MET A 266 -9.59 40.01 7.33
N ARG A 267 -9.15 41.16 7.85
CA ARG A 267 -7.80 41.34 8.37
C ARG A 267 -7.64 40.45 9.60
N LEU A 268 -6.76 39.45 9.54
CA LEU A 268 -6.21 38.85 10.75
C LEU A 268 -5.02 39.70 11.21
N SER A 269 -5.21 40.39 12.33
CA SER A 269 -4.16 41.02 13.11
C SER A 269 -3.27 39.97 13.77
N SER A 270 -1.96 40.08 13.57
CA SER A 270 -0.93 39.39 14.34
C SER A 270 -0.99 39.77 15.82
N LEU A 271 -0.97 38.75 16.70
CA LEU A 271 -0.57 38.72 18.14
C LEU A 271 -1.26 37.45 18.71
N ALA A 272 -0.65 36.46 19.34
CA ALA A 272 0.63 36.38 20.03
C ALA A 272 1.19 34.94 19.98
N ILE A 273 2.50 34.87 19.79
CA ILE A 273 3.36 33.73 20.12
C ILE A 273 3.70 33.86 21.61
N GLU A 274 4.01 32.72 22.24
CA GLU A 274 4.57 32.50 23.58
C GLU A 274 3.59 32.20 24.72
N SER A 275 3.61 30.93 25.18
CA SER A 275 3.56 30.50 26.61
C SER A 275 2.82 29.16 26.90
N PHE A 276 2.96 28.11 26.07
CA PHE A 276 2.42 26.78 26.44
C PHE A 276 3.31 25.55 26.19
N LEU A 277 4.54 25.70 25.71
CA LEU A 277 5.39 24.56 25.33
C LEU A 277 6.57 24.21 26.27
N VAL A 278 6.76 24.93 27.39
CA VAL A 278 7.89 24.66 28.30
C VAL A 278 7.50 23.80 29.52
N LEU A 279 6.21 23.64 29.83
CA LEU A 279 5.77 22.85 31.00
C LEU A 279 5.60 21.35 30.74
N SER A 280 5.44 20.93 29.48
CA SER A 280 5.19 19.51 29.14
C SER A 280 6.47 18.66 29.06
N LEU A 281 7.62 19.26 28.77
CA LEU A 281 8.91 18.55 28.68
C LEU A 281 9.55 18.26 30.05
N VAL A 282 9.31 19.12 31.05
CA VAL A 282 9.85 18.91 32.41
C VAL A 282 9.12 17.77 33.15
N LEU A 283 7.82 17.57 32.90
CA LEU A 283 7.04 16.49 33.53
C LEU A 283 7.43 15.10 33.00
N ILE A 284 7.73 14.98 31.70
CA ILE A 284 8.10 13.68 31.09
C ILE A 284 9.47 13.20 31.59
N CYS A 285 10.44 14.11 31.78
CA CYS A 285 11.75 13.76 32.34
C CYS A 285 11.67 13.30 33.81
N ILE A 286 10.79 13.89 34.63
CA ILE A 286 10.61 13.49 36.04
C ILE A 286 9.94 12.11 36.13
N VAL A 287 8.94 11.82 35.29
CA VAL A 287 8.27 10.51 35.27
C VAL A 287 9.21 9.38 34.82
N LEU A 288 10.07 9.64 33.83
CA LEU A 288 11.06 8.66 33.36
C LEU A 288 12.19 8.44 34.37
N PHE A 289 12.61 9.49 35.09
CA PHE A 289 13.62 9.37 36.16
C PHE A 289 13.11 8.58 37.37
N LEU A 290 11.84 8.80 37.78
CA LEU A 290 11.23 8.06 38.89
C LEU A 290 10.95 6.58 38.53
N ARG A 291 10.54 6.28 37.28
CA ARG A 291 10.39 4.88 36.81
C ARG A 291 11.71 4.10 36.80
N ARG A 292 12.82 4.73 36.38
CA ARG A 292 14.15 4.09 36.42
C ARG A 292 14.64 3.84 37.85
N ARG A 293 14.36 4.74 38.80
CA ARG A 293 14.76 4.58 40.21
C ARG A 293 13.95 3.51 40.94
N TRP A 294 12.68 3.32 40.57
CA TRP A 294 11.83 2.25 41.12
C TRP A 294 12.24 0.86 40.64
N ARG A 295 12.53 0.68 39.34
CA ARG A 295 13.01 -0.61 38.81
C ARG A 295 14.32 -1.08 39.45
N ARG A 296 15.26 -0.18 39.73
CA ARG A 296 16.54 -0.54 40.40
C ARG A 296 16.40 -0.96 41.86
N ARG A 297 15.35 -0.55 42.57
CA ARG A 297 15.13 -0.97 43.97
C ARG A 297 14.47 -2.34 44.08
N ASN A 298 13.72 -2.79 43.07
CA ASN A 298 12.96 -4.03 43.12
C ASN A 298 13.68 -5.25 42.52
N THR A 299 14.76 -5.06 41.75
CA THR A 299 15.60 -6.18 41.26
C THR A 299 16.66 -6.65 42.26
N ALA A 300 16.75 -6.05 43.45
CA ALA A 300 17.71 -6.45 44.49
C ALA A 300 17.12 -7.37 45.58
N ARG A 301 15.89 -7.87 45.40
CA ARG A 301 15.26 -8.83 46.32
C ARG A 301 14.67 -10.01 45.54
N VAL A 302 15.55 -10.89 45.10
CA VAL A 302 15.19 -12.30 44.86
C VAL A 302 16.09 -13.11 45.79
N PRO A 303 15.56 -13.75 46.85
CA PRO A 303 16.33 -14.72 47.61
C PRO A 303 16.58 -15.94 46.71
N ARG A 304 17.82 -16.44 46.71
CA ARG A 304 18.11 -17.77 46.21
C ARG A 304 17.68 -18.78 47.28
N GLU A 305 16.74 -19.64 46.92
CA GLU A 305 16.58 -20.99 47.47
C GLU A 305 16.57 -21.97 46.30
#